data_AF-A0A7S2WG98-F1
#
_entry.id   AF-A0A7S2WG98-F1
#
_cell.length_a   1.000
_cell.length_b   1.000
_cell.length_c   1.000
_cell.angle_alpha   90.00
_cell.angle_beta   90.00
_cell.angle_gamma   90.00
#
_symmetry.space_group_name_H-M   'P 1'
#
loop_
_entity.id
_entity.type
_entity.pdbx_description
1 polymer ?
#
loop_
_entity_poly.entity_id
_entity_poly.type
_entity_poly.pdbx_seq_one_letter_code
_entity_poly.pdbx_strand_id
1 'polypeptide(L)'
;EHAILDSSITIEDYAQGNGIENNWLTRFLVNKMEGELVKEHLEQAKDILRQKFLIGFLDDGKETIYRIMKYYGWSYDEDETKKMDQEDCIANLLTEGTNRNSNGYEMPKRGSQAYALITWQTQFDKRLYEFAQELFAEQTKKWGTHERKKELKKKKKGGT
;
A
#
# COMPACT_ATOMS: atom_id res chain seq x y z
N GLU A 1 -2.06 19.85 20.42
CA GLU A 1 -2.78 19.11 21.46
C GLU A 1 -3.03 17.71 20.92
N HIS A 2 -2.24 16.72 21.37
CA HIS A 2 -2.39 15.34 20.88
C HIS A 2 -3.54 14.71 21.67
N ALA A 3 -4.68 14.51 21.00
CA ALA A 3 -5.78 13.75 21.58
C ALA A 3 -5.30 12.33 21.86
N ILE A 4 -5.20 11.98 23.13
CA ILE A 4 -5.04 10.58 23.55
C ILE A 4 -6.36 9.91 23.16
N LEU A 5 -6.36 9.08 22.11
CA LEU A 5 -7.52 8.25 21.79
C LEU A 5 -7.76 7.31 22.98
N ASP A 6 -8.82 7.53 23.73
CA ASP A 6 -9.31 6.59 24.74
C ASP A 6 -9.75 5.28 24.05
N SER A 7 -9.49 4.14 24.67
CA SER A 7 -9.89 2.82 24.14
C SER A 7 -11.41 2.62 24.08
N SER A 8 -12.18 3.56 24.65
CA SER A 8 -13.64 3.65 24.56
C SER A 8 -14.16 4.28 23.25
N ILE A 9 -13.29 4.91 22.45
CA ILE A 9 -13.70 5.60 21.21
C ILE A 9 -14.08 4.58 20.15
N THR A 10 -15.30 4.69 19.61
CA THR A 10 -15.76 3.85 18.51
C THR A 10 -15.18 4.33 17.18
N ILE A 11 -15.21 3.47 16.15
CA ILE A 11 -14.78 3.86 14.80
C ILE A 11 -15.70 4.92 14.20
N GLU A 12 -16.99 4.91 14.53
CA GLU A 12 -17.94 5.97 14.21
C GLU A 12 -17.53 7.31 14.83
N ASP A 13 -17.20 7.33 16.13
CA ASP A 13 -16.77 8.56 16.81
C ASP A 13 -15.46 9.11 16.23
N TYR A 14 -14.50 8.21 15.96
CA TYR A 14 -13.25 8.55 15.30
C TYR A 14 -13.48 9.15 13.90
N ALA A 15 -14.44 8.59 13.14
CA ALA A 15 -14.76 9.04 11.79
C ALA A 15 -15.59 10.33 11.74
N GLN A 16 -16.40 10.61 12.76
CA GLN A 16 -17.15 11.85 12.91
C GLN A 16 -16.30 13.00 13.43
N GLY A 17 -15.33 12.70 14.30
CA GLY A 17 -14.40 13.68 14.84
C GLY A 17 -13.32 14.10 13.84
N ASN A 18 -12.28 14.76 14.38
CA ASN A 18 -11.11 15.22 13.62
C ASN A 18 -9.98 14.18 13.58
N GLY A 19 -10.31 12.89 13.79
CA GLY A 19 -9.34 11.82 13.98
C GLY A 19 -8.79 11.27 12.66
N ILE A 20 -9.59 11.27 11.60
CA ILE A 20 -9.18 10.74 10.29
C ILE A 20 -8.26 11.73 9.58
N GLU A 21 -7.10 11.24 9.16
CA GLU A 21 -6.23 12.00 8.28
C GLU A 21 -6.81 12.03 6.85
N ASN A 22 -7.39 13.17 6.48
CA ASN A 22 -8.01 13.37 5.18
C ASN A 22 -7.01 13.24 4.02
N ASN A 23 -7.15 12.18 3.20
CA ASN A 23 -6.33 11.92 2.01
C ASN A 23 -4.82 12.12 2.23
N TRP A 24 -4.33 11.64 3.36
CA TRP A 24 -2.98 11.89 3.84
C TRP A 24 -1.91 11.60 2.80
N LEU A 25 -1.96 10.46 2.10
CA LEU A 25 -0.92 10.09 1.15
C LEU A 25 -0.93 11.00 -0.08
N THR A 26 -2.12 11.33 -0.58
CA THR A 26 -2.27 12.29 -1.68
C THR A 26 -1.68 13.64 -1.28
N ARG A 27 -2.03 14.15 -0.08
CA ARG A 27 -1.51 15.42 0.46
C ARG A 27 0.01 15.41 0.59
N PHE A 28 0.54 14.34 1.15
CA PHE A 28 1.98 14.15 1.34
C PHE A 28 2.72 14.20 0.01
N LEU A 29 2.24 13.47 -1.01
CA LEU A 29 2.89 13.41 -2.31
C LEU A 29 2.88 14.77 -3.02
N VAL A 30 1.78 15.52 -2.95
CA VAL A 30 1.70 16.86 -3.58
C VAL A 30 2.20 18.00 -2.70
N ASN A 31 2.70 17.69 -1.51
CA ASN A 31 3.13 18.66 -0.50
C ASN A 31 2.04 19.70 -0.15
N LYS A 32 0.81 19.23 0.06
CA LYS A 32 -0.37 20.05 0.41
C LYS A 32 -1.10 19.51 1.63
N MET A 33 -0.52 19.73 2.80
CA MET A 33 -1.06 19.24 4.07
C MET A 33 -2.35 19.96 4.49
N GLU A 34 -2.57 21.19 4.03
CA GLU A 34 -3.72 22.02 4.39
C GLU A 34 -4.60 22.41 3.20
N GLY A 35 -5.81 22.88 3.49
CA GLY A 35 -6.77 23.36 2.51
C GLY A 35 -7.42 22.25 1.67
N GLU A 36 -8.23 22.66 0.70
CA GLU A 36 -9.00 21.73 -0.13
C GLU A 36 -8.11 21.02 -1.18
N LEU A 37 -8.34 19.72 -1.33
CA LEU A 37 -7.82 18.95 -2.44
C LEU A 37 -8.84 18.91 -3.58
N VAL A 38 -8.40 19.32 -4.76
CA VAL A 38 -9.11 19.12 -6.04
C VAL A 38 -8.49 17.99 -6.86
N LYS A 39 -9.17 17.59 -7.95
CA LYS A 39 -8.80 16.46 -8.82
C LYS A 39 -7.39 16.57 -9.39
N GLU A 40 -6.92 17.79 -9.65
CA GLU A 40 -5.59 18.07 -10.20
C GLU A 40 -4.47 17.58 -9.26
N HIS A 41 -4.69 17.64 -7.94
CA HIS A 41 -3.72 17.09 -6.98
C HIS A 41 -3.68 15.56 -7.01
N LEU A 42 -4.82 14.89 -7.23
CA LEU A 42 -4.82 13.44 -7.41
C LEU A 42 -4.01 13.05 -8.65
N GLU A 43 -4.19 13.76 -9.77
CA GLU A 43 -3.41 13.47 -10.99
C GLU A 43 -1.92 13.76 -10.79
N GLN A 44 -1.57 14.85 -10.08
CA GLN A 44 -0.18 15.12 -9.70
C GLN A 44 0.40 14.00 -8.82
N ALA A 45 -0.35 13.51 -7.82
CA ALA A 45 0.09 12.41 -6.95
C ALA A 45 0.32 11.11 -7.76
N LYS A 46 -0.57 10.80 -8.71
CA LYS A 46 -0.41 9.67 -9.63
C LYS A 46 0.85 9.80 -10.49
N ASP A 47 1.11 10.99 -11.03
CA ASP A 47 2.31 11.24 -11.82
C ASP A 47 3.59 11.06 -10.99
N ILE A 48 3.58 11.54 -9.74
CA ILE A 48 4.68 11.34 -8.79
C ILE A 48 4.89 9.85 -8.53
N LEU A 49 3.84 9.07 -8.24
CA LEU A 49 3.96 7.62 -8.05
C LEU A 49 4.56 6.93 -9.29
N ARG A 50 4.06 7.27 -10.48
CA ARG A 50 4.52 6.66 -11.74
C ARG A 50 5.99 6.96 -12.02
N GLN A 51 6.43 8.18 -11.77
CA GLN A 51 7.76 8.65 -12.17
C GLN A 51 8.84 8.38 -11.13
N LYS A 52 8.50 8.38 -9.84
CA LYS A 52 9.50 8.41 -8.75
C LYS A 52 9.53 7.16 -7.88
N PHE A 53 8.51 6.29 -7.95
CA PHE A 53 8.38 5.17 -7.02
C PHE A 53 8.45 3.81 -7.70
N LEU A 54 9.12 2.87 -7.04
CA LEU A 54 8.89 1.45 -7.21
C LEU A 54 7.75 1.04 -6.28
N ILE A 55 6.68 0.48 -6.83
CA ILE A 55 5.49 0.14 -6.06
C ILE A 55 5.61 -1.26 -5.45
N GLY A 56 5.17 -1.39 -4.20
CA GLY A 56 5.08 -2.63 -3.43
C GLY A 56 3.78 -2.70 -2.62
N PHE A 57 3.38 -3.92 -2.25
CA PHE A 57 2.23 -4.23 -1.39
C PHE A 57 2.63 -5.20 -0.29
N LEU A 58 2.12 -4.97 0.92
CA LEU A 58 2.35 -5.84 2.08
C LEU A 58 1.71 -7.23 1.88
N ASP A 59 0.48 -7.28 1.35
CA ASP A 59 -0.21 -8.54 1.02
C ASP A 59 0.51 -9.38 -0.04
N ASP A 60 1.41 -8.74 -0.81
CA ASP A 60 2.27 -9.38 -1.80
C ASP A 60 3.75 -9.13 -1.47
N GLY A 61 4.10 -9.24 -0.18
CA GLY A 61 5.40 -8.86 0.35
C GLY A 61 6.58 -9.59 -0.32
N LYS A 62 6.42 -10.87 -0.67
CA LYS A 62 7.47 -11.65 -1.36
C LYS A 62 7.81 -11.04 -2.73
N GLU A 63 6.79 -10.71 -3.52
CA GLU A 63 6.97 -10.06 -4.83
C GLU A 63 7.53 -8.64 -4.65
N THR A 64 7.10 -7.92 -3.61
CA THR A 64 7.62 -6.59 -3.28
C THR A 64 9.11 -6.61 -2.97
N ILE A 65 9.57 -7.50 -2.08
CA ILE A 65 10.98 -7.62 -1.73
C ILE A 65 11.80 -8.04 -2.96
N TYR A 66 11.33 -9.02 -3.73
CA TYR A 66 12.01 -9.42 -4.98
C TYR A 66 12.21 -8.22 -5.92
N ARG A 67 11.18 -7.38 -6.10
CA ARG A 67 11.27 -6.19 -6.96
C ARG A 67 12.28 -5.19 -6.44
N ILE A 68 12.30 -4.94 -5.13
CA ILE A 68 13.24 -4.03 -4.48
C ILE A 68 14.66 -4.52 -4.72
N MET A 69 14.94 -5.79 -4.41
CA MET A 69 16.26 -6.40 -4.64
C MET A 69 16.68 -6.26 -6.10
N LYS A 70 15.79 -6.59 -7.04
CA LYS A 70 16.08 -6.48 -8.47
C LYS A 70 16.30 -5.04 -8.94
N TYR A 71 15.56 -4.08 -8.42
CA TYR A 71 15.68 -2.67 -8.78
C TYR A 71 17.02 -2.09 -8.35
N TYR A 72 17.48 -2.43 -7.14
CA TYR A 72 18.77 -1.97 -6.61
C TYR A 72 19.96 -2.86 -7.00
N GLY A 73 19.72 -3.98 -7.69
CA GLY A 73 20.76 -4.94 -8.06
C GLY A 73 21.31 -5.72 -6.87
N TRP A 74 20.52 -5.90 -5.81
CA TRP A 74 20.89 -6.74 -4.67
C TRP A 74 20.73 -8.21 -5.02
N SER A 75 21.68 -9.01 -4.55
CA SER A 75 21.67 -10.46 -4.63
C SER A 75 21.94 -11.05 -3.26
N TYR A 76 21.52 -12.30 -3.08
CA TYR A 76 21.94 -13.10 -1.93
C TYR A 76 23.45 -13.36 -2.01
N ASP A 77 24.02 -13.78 -0.87
CA ASP A 77 25.39 -14.26 -0.79
C ASP A 77 25.60 -15.50 -1.69
N GLU A 78 26.82 -15.69 -2.18
CA GLU A 78 27.19 -16.88 -2.97
C GLU A 78 27.33 -18.12 -2.09
N ASP A 79 27.65 -17.93 -0.80
CA ASP A 79 27.65 -18.98 0.19
C ASP A 79 26.22 -19.43 0.52
N GLU A 80 25.94 -20.72 0.33
CA GLU A 80 24.60 -21.27 0.49
C GLU A 80 24.07 -21.17 1.93
N THR A 81 24.93 -21.27 2.95
CA THR A 81 24.48 -21.12 4.36
C THR A 81 24.04 -19.69 4.63
N LYS A 82 24.84 -18.70 4.24
CA LYS A 82 24.47 -17.29 4.40
C LYS A 82 23.25 -16.90 3.58
N LYS A 83 23.12 -17.46 2.37
CA LYS A 83 21.95 -17.25 1.53
C LYS A 83 20.69 -17.78 2.20
N MET A 84 20.73 -18.98 2.78
CA MET A 84 19.61 -19.52 3.56
C MET A 84 19.26 -18.59 4.73
N ASP A 85 20.25 -18.11 5.49
CA ASP A 85 20.01 -17.18 6.60
C ASP A 85 19.34 -15.87 6.13
N GLN A 86 19.75 -15.36 4.95
CA GLN A 86 19.15 -14.16 4.36
C GLN A 86 17.71 -14.39 3.87
N GLU A 87 17.44 -15.54 3.25
CA GLU A 87 16.10 -15.93 2.82
C GLU A 87 15.17 -16.09 4.02
N ASP A 88 15.62 -16.75 5.08
CA ASP A 88 14.88 -16.93 6.33
C ASP A 88 14.65 -15.60 7.04
N CYS A 89 15.63 -14.70 7.07
CA CYS A 89 15.48 -13.36 7.62
C CYS A 89 14.36 -12.58 6.92
N ILE A 90 14.33 -12.59 5.58
CA ILE A 90 13.27 -11.94 4.79
C ILE A 90 11.93 -12.62 5.03
N ALA A 91 11.90 -13.95 5.06
CA ALA A 91 10.67 -14.70 5.31
C ALA A 91 10.08 -14.37 6.69
N ASN A 92 10.92 -14.36 7.72
CA ASN A 92 10.54 -14.00 9.09
C ASN A 92 10.07 -12.55 9.18
N LEU A 93 10.74 -11.61 8.49
CA LEU A 93 10.24 -10.24 8.41
C LEU A 93 8.82 -10.21 7.82
N LEU A 94 8.57 -10.92 6.71
CA LEU A 94 7.25 -10.93 6.07
C LEU A 94 6.17 -11.66 6.88
N THR A 95 6.52 -12.64 7.71
CA THR A 95 5.58 -13.43 8.51
C THR A 95 5.34 -12.84 9.90
N GLU A 96 6.38 -12.31 10.54
CA GLU A 96 6.37 -11.81 11.92
C GLU A 96 6.25 -10.29 11.99
N GLY A 97 6.76 -9.55 10.99
CA GLY A 97 7.02 -8.11 11.09
C GLY A 97 6.52 -7.27 9.91
N THR A 98 5.32 -6.73 10.04
CA THR A 98 5.02 -5.30 9.80
C THR A 98 3.54 -5.08 10.12
N ASN A 99 3.25 -4.29 11.16
CA ASN A 99 1.91 -3.76 11.45
C ASN A 99 0.76 -4.78 11.56
N ARG A 100 1.03 -6.02 12.02
CA ARG A 100 -0.06 -6.89 12.48
C ARG A 100 -0.60 -6.31 13.78
N ASN A 101 -1.69 -5.57 13.69
CA ASN A 101 -2.50 -5.28 14.86
C ASN A 101 -3.01 -6.62 15.40
N SER A 102 -2.36 -7.11 16.46
CA SER A 102 -2.66 -8.39 17.10
C SER A 102 -4.07 -8.44 17.69
N ASN A 103 -4.67 -7.27 17.93
CA ASN A 103 -5.97 -7.15 18.59
C ASN A 103 -7.14 -7.26 17.61
N GLY A 104 -6.87 -7.53 16.33
CA GLY A 104 -7.87 -7.44 15.28
C GLY A 104 -8.37 -5.99 15.14
N TYR A 105 -9.15 -5.75 14.09
CA TYR A 105 -9.85 -4.48 13.92
C TYR A 105 -11.21 -4.77 13.32
N GLU A 106 -12.25 -4.09 13.80
CA GLU A 106 -13.55 -4.16 13.17
C GLU A 106 -13.57 -3.24 11.95
N MET A 107 -13.79 -3.82 10.78
CA MET A 107 -14.00 -3.04 9.58
C MET A 107 -15.43 -2.50 9.57
N PRO A 108 -15.63 -1.19 9.34
CA PRO A 108 -16.96 -0.62 9.33
C PRO A 108 -17.77 -1.23 8.18
N LYS A 109 -18.98 -1.66 8.50
CA LYS A 109 -19.86 -2.36 7.56
C LYS A 109 -20.25 -1.42 6.42
N ARG A 110 -20.27 -1.95 5.18
CA ARG A 110 -20.80 -1.19 4.03
C ARG A 110 -22.22 -0.73 4.33
N GLY A 111 -22.49 0.57 4.12
CA GLY A 111 -23.75 1.21 4.44
C GLY A 111 -23.83 1.83 5.85
N SER A 112 -22.86 1.58 6.73
CA SER A 112 -22.77 2.30 8.01
C SER A 112 -22.30 3.74 7.81
N GLN A 113 -22.59 4.58 8.81
CA GLN A 113 -22.14 5.97 8.82
C GLN A 113 -20.61 6.08 8.84
N ALA A 114 -19.92 5.27 9.66
CA ALA A 114 -18.46 5.21 9.67
C ALA A 114 -17.88 4.88 8.29
N TYR A 115 -18.44 3.88 7.59
CA TYR A 115 -17.97 3.51 6.26
C TYR A 115 -18.10 4.67 5.27
N ALA A 116 -19.24 5.38 5.31
CA ALA A 116 -19.48 6.53 4.45
C ALA A 116 -18.49 7.68 4.74
N LEU A 117 -18.29 8.00 6.01
CA LEU A 117 -17.37 9.06 6.45
C LEU A 117 -15.92 8.75 6.08
N ILE A 118 -15.42 7.55 6.42
CA ILE A 118 -14.06 7.12 6.07
C ILE A 118 -13.86 7.14 4.55
N THR A 119 -14.80 6.59 3.79
CA THR A 119 -14.71 6.56 2.31
C THR A 119 -14.67 7.97 1.73
N TRP A 120 -15.47 8.89 2.26
CA TRP A 120 -15.49 10.28 1.81
C TRP A 120 -14.20 11.03 2.17
N GLN A 121 -13.69 10.85 3.40
CA GLN A 121 -12.46 11.49 3.87
C GLN A 121 -11.19 10.97 3.18
N THR A 122 -11.20 9.73 2.69
CA THR A 122 -10.05 9.07 2.05
C THR A 122 -10.24 8.82 0.54
N GLN A 123 -11.21 9.49 -0.08
CA GLN A 123 -11.62 9.21 -1.46
C GLN A 123 -10.50 9.31 -2.51
N PHE A 124 -9.54 10.23 -2.33
CA PHE A 124 -8.40 10.36 -3.24
C PHE A 124 -7.33 9.32 -2.95
N ASP A 125 -7.06 9.03 -1.69
CA ASP A 125 -6.13 7.95 -1.32
C ASP A 125 -6.62 6.59 -1.81
N LYS A 126 -7.93 6.34 -1.76
CA LYS A 126 -8.53 5.14 -2.35
C LYS A 126 -8.25 5.05 -3.86
N ARG A 127 -8.49 6.12 -4.61
CA ARG A 127 -8.21 6.17 -6.06
C ARG A 127 -6.72 6.09 -6.37
N LEU A 128 -5.88 6.65 -5.51
CA LEU A 128 -4.44 6.58 -5.62
C LEU A 128 -3.93 5.15 -5.35
N TYR A 129 -4.52 4.44 -4.39
CA TYR A 129 -4.26 3.02 -4.12
C TYR A 129 -4.65 2.13 -5.31
N GLU A 130 -5.84 2.33 -5.89
CA GLU A 130 -6.28 1.63 -7.11
C GLU A 130 -5.27 1.86 -8.25
N PHE A 131 -4.81 3.10 -8.43
CA PHE A 131 -3.79 3.42 -9.42
C PHE A 131 -2.43 2.78 -9.10
N ALA A 132 -2.04 2.69 -7.82
CA ALA A 132 -0.83 1.98 -7.41
C ALA A 132 -0.91 0.48 -7.77
N GLN A 133 -2.09 -0.14 -7.71
CA GLN A 133 -2.28 -1.53 -8.14
C GLN A 133 -2.05 -1.68 -9.65
N GLU A 134 -2.51 -0.73 -10.46
CA GLU A 134 -2.23 -0.70 -11.89
C GLU A 134 -0.73 -0.56 -12.17
N LEU A 135 -0.07 0.39 -11.50
CA LEU A 135 1.39 0.59 -11.61
C LEU A 135 2.16 -0.65 -11.19
N PHE A 136 1.74 -1.33 -10.12
CA PHE A 136 2.38 -2.56 -9.69
C PHE A 136 2.29 -3.64 -10.77
N ALA A 137 1.15 -3.79 -11.43
CA ALA A 137 0.99 -4.72 -12.56
C ALA A 137 1.81 -4.29 -13.80
N GLU A 138 1.91 -2.99 -14.06
CA GLU A 138 2.72 -2.45 -15.16
C GLU A 138 4.22 -2.72 -14.92
N GLN A 139 4.70 -2.35 -13.73
CA GLN A 139 6.08 -2.52 -13.29
C GLN A 139 6.51 -3.99 -13.24
N THR A 140 5.58 -4.94 -13.06
CA THR A 140 5.85 -6.39 -13.12
C THR A 140 6.61 -6.76 -14.39
N LYS A 141 6.31 -6.15 -15.53
CA LYS A 141 6.96 -6.49 -16.81
C LYS A 141 8.49 -6.39 -16.72
N LYS A 142 8.99 -5.37 -16.01
CA LYS A 142 10.42 -5.13 -15.80
C LYS A 142 10.90 -5.83 -14.53
N TRP A 143 10.25 -5.53 -13.41
CA TRP A 143 10.77 -5.81 -12.07
C TRP A 143 10.22 -7.08 -11.42
N GLY A 144 9.13 -7.64 -11.92
CA GLY A 144 8.49 -8.79 -11.29
C GLY A 144 9.20 -10.12 -11.51
N THR A 145 8.81 -11.11 -10.70
CA THR A 145 9.23 -12.51 -10.83
C THR A 145 8.77 -13.13 -12.15
N HIS A 146 9.39 -14.26 -12.53
CA HIS A 146 8.98 -14.98 -13.75
C HIS A 146 7.56 -15.52 -13.63
N GLU A 147 7.22 -16.02 -12.45
CA GLU A 147 5.93 -16.58 -12.07
C GLU A 147 4.85 -15.51 -12.20
N ARG A 148 5.05 -14.34 -11.59
CA ARG A 148 4.11 -13.22 -11.68
C ARG A 148 3.93 -12.73 -13.10
N LYS A 149 5.00 -12.67 -13.91
CA LYS A 149 4.92 -12.34 -15.35
C LYS A 149 4.08 -13.35 -16.13
N LYS A 150 4.21 -14.65 -15.84
CA LYS A 150 3.39 -15.71 -16.45
C LYS A 150 1.91 -15.56 -16.06
N GLU A 151 1.62 -15.30 -14.79
CA GLU A 151 0.25 -15.06 -14.30
C GLU A 151 -0.43 -13.89 -15.01
N LEU A 152 0.26 -12.75 -15.14
CA LEU A 152 -0.29 -11.60 -15.85
C LEU A 152 -0.58 -11.90 -17.33
N LYS A 153 0.29 -12.68 -18.00
CA LYS A 153 0.05 -13.12 -19.37
C LYS A 153 -1.17 -14.03 -19.48
N LYS A 154 -1.37 -14.94 -18.53
CA LYS A 154 -2.55 -15.83 -18.48
C LYS A 154 -3.83 -15.04 -18.27
N LYS A 155 -3.87 -14.11 -17.31
CA LYS A 155 -5.03 -13.24 -17.05
C LYS A 155 -5.43 -12.43 -18.29
N LYS A 156 -4.46 -11.92 -19.07
CA LYS A 156 -4.74 -11.22 -20.32
C LYS A 156 -5.31 -12.12 -21.44
N LYS A 157 -4.98 -13.41 -21.45
CA LYS A 157 -5.46 -14.37 -22.46
C LYS A 157 -6.83 -14.96 -22.12
N GLY A 158 -7.16 -15.09 -20.83
CA GLY A 158 -8.45 -15.62 -20.36
C GLY A 158 -9.53 -14.57 -20.14
N GLY A 159 -9.27 -13.30 -20.50
CA GLY A 159 -10.20 -12.18 -20.36
C GLY A 159 -10.81 -11.68 -21.68
N THR A 160 -10.96 -12.57 -22.66
CA THR A 160 -11.73 -12.38 -23.90
C THR A 160 -12.82 -13.44 -23.93
#